data_AF-A0A2V8CV64-F1
#
_entry.id   AF-A0A2V8CV64-F1
#
_cell.length_a   1.000
_cell.length_b   1.000
_cell.length_c   1.000
_cell.angle_alpha   90.00
_cell.angle_beta   90.00
_cell.angle_gamma   90.00
#
_symmetry.space_group_name_H-M   'P 1'
#
loop_
_entity.id
_entity.type
_entity.pdbx_description
1 polymer ?
#
loop_
_entity_poly.entity_id
_entity_poly.type
_entity_poly.pdbx_seq_one_letter_code
_entity_poly.pdbx_strand_id
1 'polypeptide(L)'
;MKLDQIAVDFSPSQESFRTYTPSQDSLRTRDLLPADGPPLTTRELARLTGMSASFIRKEIRANEVQAVVMGRGRKRVFRILRGEARRYMRQLGVL
;
A
#
# COMPACT_ATOMS: atom_id res chain seq x y z
N MET A 1 10.68 -5.43 53.04
CA MET A 1 11.50 -6.43 52.32
C MET A 1 11.15 -6.34 50.85
N LYS A 2 11.91 -5.53 50.11
CA LYS A 2 12.85 -5.91 49.01
C LYS A 2 12.15 -6.53 47.80
N LEU A 3 11.92 -5.70 46.78
CA LEU A 3 11.65 -6.12 45.40
C LEU A 3 13.02 -6.41 44.74
N ASP A 4 13.21 -7.63 44.27
CA ASP A 4 14.43 -8.00 43.53
C ASP A 4 14.42 -7.32 42.15
N GLN A 5 15.45 -6.51 41.91
CA GLN A 5 15.73 -5.93 40.59
C GLN A 5 16.31 -7.03 39.69
N ILE A 6 15.58 -7.41 38.65
CA ILE A 6 16.12 -8.25 37.57
C ILE A 6 16.94 -7.32 36.67
N ALA A 7 18.27 -7.37 36.80
CA ALA A 7 19.19 -6.79 35.84
C ALA A 7 19.22 -7.71 34.61
N VAL A 8 18.59 -7.28 33.53
CA VAL A 8 18.75 -7.88 32.21
C VAL A 8 19.95 -7.25 31.53
N ASP A 9 21.06 -7.99 31.47
CA ASP A 9 22.22 -7.65 30.65
C ASP A 9 21.83 -7.71 29.17
N PHE A 10 21.37 -6.58 28.64
CA PHE A 10 21.09 -6.42 27.23
C PHE A 10 22.40 -6.22 26.49
N SER A 11 23.02 -7.33 26.06
CA SER A 11 24.11 -7.30 25.08
C SER A 11 23.48 -7.19 23.69
N PRO A 12 23.55 -6.04 23.00
CA PRO A 12 23.06 -5.96 21.64
C PRO A 12 24.00 -6.78 20.76
N SER A 13 23.55 -7.96 20.35
CA SER A 13 24.19 -8.68 19.25
C SER A 13 24.21 -7.73 18.04
N GLN A 14 25.41 -7.46 17.53
CA GLN A 14 25.65 -6.66 16.33
C GLN A 14 25.05 -7.37 15.10
N GLU A 15 23.73 -7.39 15.01
CA GLU A 15 23.03 -7.75 13.80
C GLU A 15 23.04 -6.50 12.92
N SER A 16 24.17 -6.33 12.23
CA SER A 16 24.38 -5.53 11.02
C SER A 16 23.18 -4.65 10.66
N PHE A 17 23.13 -3.42 11.20
CA PHE A 17 22.32 -2.36 10.64
C PHE A 17 22.86 -2.07 9.23
N ARG A 18 22.43 -2.86 8.26
CA ARG A 18 22.61 -2.54 6.85
C ARG A 18 21.77 -1.31 6.62
N THR A 19 22.40 -0.14 6.67
CA THR A 19 21.85 1.09 6.15
C THR A 19 21.55 0.81 4.68
N TYR A 20 20.28 0.51 4.38
CA TYR A 20 19.83 0.35 3.01
C TYR A 20 19.74 1.75 2.42
N THR A 21 20.87 2.29 1.97
CA THR A 21 20.88 3.43 1.08
C THR A 21 20.41 2.93 -0.28
N PRO A 22 19.17 3.24 -0.71
CA PRO A 22 18.72 2.83 -2.03
C PRO A 22 19.65 3.50 -3.05
N SER A 23 20.35 2.68 -3.83
CA SER A 23 21.16 3.14 -4.95
C SER A 23 20.28 3.86 -5.95
N GLN A 24 20.72 5.02 -6.45
CA GLN A 24 19.92 5.89 -7.33
C GLN A 24 19.48 5.20 -8.64
N ASP A 25 20.14 4.10 -9.04
CA ASP A 25 19.71 3.27 -10.17
C ASP A 25 18.41 2.47 -9.90
N SER A 26 17.97 2.34 -8.65
CA SER A 26 16.67 1.71 -8.30
C SER A 26 15.47 2.65 -8.54
N LEU A 27 15.71 3.89 -8.96
CA LEU A 27 14.68 4.90 -9.27
C LEU A 27 14.16 4.81 -10.70
N ARG A 28 14.71 3.91 -11.53
CA ARG A 28 14.15 3.60 -12.85
C ARG A 28 12.95 2.67 -12.67
N THR A 29 11.80 3.29 -12.44
CA THR A 29 10.46 2.75 -12.73
C THR A 29 10.29 1.29 -12.34
N ARG A 30 10.65 0.94 -11.10
CA ARG A 30 10.25 -0.33 -10.51
C ARG A 30 8.72 -0.30 -10.52
N ASP A 31 8.09 -1.11 -11.37
CA ASP A 31 6.63 -1.09 -11.63
C ASP A 31 5.87 -0.70 -10.35
N LEU A 32 5.35 0.53 -10.29
CA LEU A 32 4.68 1.03 -9.07
C LEU A 32 3.49 0.12 -8.70
N LEU A 33 3.01 -0.65 -9.67
CA LEU A 33 2.01 -1.67 -9.49
C LEU A 33 2.36 -2.92 -10.32
N PRO A 34 3.02 -3.95 -9.73
CA PRO A 34 3.28 -5.22 -10.39
C PRO A 34 2.01 -5.80 -11.03
N ALA A 35 2.18 -6.53 -12.15
CA ALA A 35 1.06 -7.08 -12.91
C ALA A 35 0.20 -8.07 -12.09
N ASP A 36 0.87 -8.87 -11.27
CA ASP A 36 0.27 -9.89 -10.43
C ASP A 36 0.13 -9.45 -8.97
N GLY A 37 -0.77 -10.11 -8.26
CA GLY A 37 -1.01 -9.91 -6.84
C GLY A 37 -2.47 -9.67 -6.49
N PRO A 38 -2.77 -9.47 -5.19
CA PRO A 38 -4.14 -9.30 -4.73
C PRO A 38 -4.77 -8.00 -5.27
N PRO A 39 -6.11 -7.96 -5.42
CA PRO A 39 -6.84 -6.74 -5.73
C PRO A 39 -6.61 -5.66 -4.68
N LEU A 40 -6.48 -4.42 -5.16
CA LEU A 40 -6.24 -3.26 -4.32
C LEU A 40 -7.51 -2.81 -3.60
N THR A 41 -7.33 -2.27 -2.42
CA THR A 41 -8.33 -1.47 -1.71
C THR A 41 -8.31 -0.03 -2.22
N THR A 42 -9.36 0.72 -1.90
CA THR A 42 -9.42 2.18 -2.16
C THR A 42 -8.27 2.94 -1.52
N ARG A 43 -7.80 2.52 -0.34
CA ARG A 43 -6.66 3.15 0.36
C ARG A 43 -5.33 2.87 -0.33
N GLU A 44 -5.17 1.68 -0.90
CA GLU A 44 -3.95 1.33 -1.63
C GLU A 44 -3.85 2.10 -2.94
N LEU A 45 -4.92 2.13 -3.74
CA LEU A 45 -4.94 2.92 -4.97
C LEU A 45 -4.71 4.41 -4.68
N ALA A 46 -5.34 4.94 -3.64
CA ALA A 46 -5.13 6.31 -3.18
C ALA A 46 -3.66 6.64 -2.89
N ARG A 47 -2.93 5.73 -2.24
CA ARG A 47 -1.49 5.92 -1.98
C ARG A 47 -0.67 5.91 -3.27
N LEU A 48 -1.04 5.07 -4.23
CA LEU A 48 -0.34 4.98 -5.52
C LEU A 48 -0.59 6.18 -6.42
N THR A 49 -1.78 6.79 -6.36
CA THR A 49 -2.14 7.95 -7.18
C THR A 49 -1.91 9.30 -6.49
N GLY A 50 -1.54 9.30 -5.20
CA GLY A 50 -1.47 10.53 -4.39
C GLY A 50 -2.84 11.16 -4.08
N MET A 51 -3.95 10.46 -4.34
CA MET A 51 -5.31 10.96 -4.14
C MET A 51 -5.89 10.51 -2.80
N SER A 52 -7.01 11.09 -2.39
CA SER A 52 -7.72 10.63 -1.19
C SER A 52 -8.57 9.38 -1.47
N ALA A 53 -8.71 8.49 -0.48
CA ALA A 53 -9.58 7.32 -0.61
C ALA A 53 -11.07 7.68 -0.83
N SER A 54 -11.50 8.85 -0.36
CA SER A 54 -12.85 9.37 -0.64
C SER A 54 -13.01 9.76 -2.10
N PHE A 55 -11.98 10.35 -2.71
CA PHE A 55 -11.95 10.65 -4.13
C PHE A 55 -12.03 9.36 -4.95
N ILE A 56 -11.18 8.37 -4.68
CA ILE A 56 -11.24 7.06 -5.35
C ILE A 56 -12.63 6.40 -5.25
N ARG A 57 -13.32 6.53 -4.10
CA ARG A 57 -14.71 6.04 -3.98
C ARG A 57 -15.71 6.80 -4.84
N LYS A 58 -15.50 8.10 -5.08
CA LYS A 58 -16.33 8.88 -6.02
C LYS A 58 -16.10 8.39 -7.44
N GLU A 59 -14.85 8.17 -7.83
CA GLU A 59 -14.48 7.64 -9.16
C GLU A 59 -15.10 6.26 -9.41
N ILE A 60 -15.09 5.37 -8.41
CA ILE A 60 -15.77 4.08 -8.51
C ILE A 60 -17.29 4.25 -8.72
N ARG A 61 -17.92 5.19 -8.01
CA ARG A 61 -19.37 5.46 -8.17
C ARG A 61 -19.70 6.12 -9.50
N ALA A 62 -18.76 6.85 -10.09
CA ALA A 62 -18.87 7.45 -11.40
C ALA A 62 -18.58 6.44 -12.54
N ASN A 63 -18.19 5.21 -12.22
CA ASN A 63 -17.73 4.18 -13.15
C ASN A 63 -16.41 4.48 -13.87
N GLU A 64 -15.64 5.45 -13.37
CA GLU A 64 -14.29 5.74 -13.87
C GLU A 64 -13.27 4.69 -13.41
N VAL A 65 -13.53 4.03 -12.28
CA VAL A 65 -12.73 2.91 -11.75
C VAL A 65 -13.64 1.72 -11.49
N GLN A 66 -13.38 0.60 -12.17
CA GLN A 66 -14.12 -0.64 -11.90
C GLN A 66 -13.64 -1.30 -10.60
N ALA A 67 -14.61 -1.68 -9.76
CA ALA A 67 -14.32 -2.36 -8.50
C ALA A 67 -15.41 -3.37 -8.16
N VAL A 68 -15.00 -4.48 -7.56
CA VAL A 68 -15.91 -5.45 -6.95
C VAL A 68 -16.22 -4.99 -5.54
N VAL A 69 -17.51 -4.94 -5.18
CA VAL A 69 -17.95 -4.67 -3.82
C VAL A 69 -18.05 -5.99 -3.06
N MET A 70 -17.31 -6.13 -1.97
CA MET A 70 -17.40 -7.27 -1.08
C MET A 70 -17.99 -6.87 0.28
N GLY A 71 -18.71 -7.79 0.92
CA GLY A 71 -19.33 -7.57 2.23
C GLY A 71 -20.70 -6.89 2.16
N ARG A 72 -21.27 -6.60 3.35
CA ARG A 72 -22.65 -6.11 3.52
C ARG A 72 -22.70 -4.92 4.48
N GLY A 73 -23.67 -4.03 4.29
CA GLY A 73 -23.91 -2.87 5.14
C GLY A 73 -22.66 -2.00 5.34
N ARG A 74 -22.38 -1.65 6.60
CA ARG A 74 -21.21 -0.83 6.99
C ARG A 74 -19.86 -1.51 6.76
N LYS A 75 -19.83 -2.82 6.51
CA LYS A 75 -18.61 -3.61 6.24
C LYS A 75 -18.30 -3.75 4.75
N ARG A 76 -18.95 -2.98 3.88
CA ARG A 76 -18.67 -3.00 2.44
C ARG A 76 -17.25 -2.49 2.14
N VAL A 77 -16.51 -3.27 1.36
CA VAL A 77 -15.16 -2.92 0.91
C VAL A 77 -15.08 -3.04 -0.61
N PHE A 78 -14.38 -2.11 -1.24
CA PHE A 78 -14.11 -2.13 -2.66
C PHE A 78 -12.79 -2.85 -2.93
N ARG A 79 -12.80 -3.75 -3.92
CA ARG A 79 -11.63 -4.46 -4.44
C ARG A 79 -11.44 -4.12 -5.91
N ILE A 80 -10.32 -3.51 -6.23
CA ILE A 80 -9.97 -2.98 -7.54
C ILE A 80 -8.94 -3.93 -8.14
N LEU A 81 -9.25 -4.52 -9.29
CA LEU A 81 -8.31 -5.42 -9.96
C LEU A 81 -7.06 -4.64 -10.39
N ARG A 82 -5.89 -5.28 -10.36
CA ARG A 82 -4.62 -4.59 -10.66
C ARG A 82 -4.54 -4.11 -12.11
N GLY A 83 -5.12 -4.86 -13.05
CA GLY A 83 -5.24 -4.43 -14.44
C GLY A 83 -6.03 -3.12 -14.56
N GLU A 84 -7.13 -3.02 -13.82
CA GLU A 84 -7.97 -1.82 -13.79
C GLU A 84 -7.28 -0.65 -13.09
N ALA A 85 -6.64 -0.89 -11.95
CA ALA A 85 -5.85 0.13 -11.27
C ALA A 85 -4.73 0.67 -12.17
N ARG A 86 -4.05 -0.19 -12.95
CA ARG A 86 -3.07 0.26 -13.96
C ARG A 86 -3.71 1.08 -15.08
N ARG A 87 -4.85 0.63 -15.63
CA ARG A 87 -5.60 1.40 -16.64
C ARG A 87 -5.88 2.82 -16.14
N TYR A 88 -6.42 2.91 -14.93
CA TYR A 88 -6.75 4.19 -14.31
C TYR A 88 -5.51 5.05 -14.01
N MET A 89 -4.43 4.46 -13.47
CA MET A 89 -3.18 5.19 -13.22
C MET A 89 -2.53 5.72 -14.51
N ARG A 90 -2.61 4.98 -15.63
CA ARG A 90 -2.15 5.46 -16.95
C ARG A 90 -3.02 6.60 -17.47
N GLN A 91 -4.34 6.52 -17.29
CA GLN A 91 -5.26 7.61 -17.65
C GLN A 91 -4.94 8.91 -16.89
N LEU A 92 -4.44 8.79 -15.66
CA LEU A 92 -3.98 9.91 -14.84
C LEU A 92 -2.54 10.38 -15.13
N GLY A 93 -1.77 9.67 -15.96
CA GLY A 93 -0.36 9.97 -16.20
C GLY A 93 0.58 9.67 -15.02
N VAL A 94 0.18 8.76 -14.12
CA VAL A 94 0.98 8.33 -12.95
C VAL A 94 1.91 7.15 -13.30
N LEU A 95 1.55 6.35 -14.31
CA LEU A 95 2.29 5.20 -14.83
C LEU A 95 2.61 5.36 -16.31
#